data_AF-A0A960H976-F1
#
_entry.id   AF-A0A960H976-F1
#
_cell.length_a   1.000
_cell.length_b   1.000
_cell.length_c   1.000
_cell.angle_alpha   90.00
_cell.angle_beta   90.00
_cell.angle_gamma   90.00
#
_symmetry.space_group_name_H-M   'P 1'
#
loop_
_entity.id
_entity.type
_entity.pdbx_description
1 polymer ?
#
loop_
_entity_poly.entity_id
_entity_poly.type
_entity_poly.pdbx_seq_one_letter_code
_entity_poly.pdbx_strand_id
1 'polypeptide(L)'
;AEAHAEEDRTRREEADVRNQAESLVYQTEKFVKEQREPKEGAGGPAVSEDTLSKVDAAITQAKQALEGTDIAAIKAAMEKLGEESQALGQAIYEATQAEQGAPGGAAAGGAAGSDDDVVDAEVVEDDQERK
;
A
#
# COMPACT_ATOMS: atom_id res chain seq x y z
N ALA A 1 9.67 -41.99 14.09
CA ALA A 1 10.28 -40.78 14.67
C ALA A 1 10.41 -39.66 13.63
N GLU A 2 10.85 -39.96 12.41
CA GLU A 2 10.97 -38.96 11.33
C GLU A 2 9.62 -38.43 10.81
N ALA A 3 8.59 -39.27 10.67
CA ALA A 3 7.26 -38.84 10.23
C ALA A 3 6.61 -37.78 11.16
N HIS A 4 6.86 -37.85 12.48
CA HIS A 4 6.38 -36.84 13.43
C HIS A 4 7.15 -35.52 13.29
N ALA A 5 8.42 -35.56 12.91
CA ALA A 5 9.24 -34.35 12.75
C ALA A 5 8.82 -33.54 11.51
N GLU A 6 8.38 -34.19 10.43
CA GLU A 6 7.85 -33.50 9.25
C GLU A 6 6.45 -32.93 9.50
N GLU A 7 5.56 -33.69 10.15
CA GLU A 7 4.20 -33.24 10.46
C GLU A 7 4.21 -32.02 11.42
N ASP A 8 5.09 -32.01 12.43
CA ASP A 8 5.29 -30.86 13.32
C ASP A 8 5.85 -29.64 12.59
N ARG A 9 6.76 -29.83 11.62
CA ARG A 9 7.31 -28.74 10.80
C ARG A 9 6.23 -28.11 9.93
N THR A 10 5.42 -28.94 9.27
CA THR A 10 4.33 -28.46 8.42
C THR A 10 3.29 -27.68 9.21
N ARG A 11 2.90 -28.16 10.41
CA ARG A 11 1.98 -27.42 11.29
C ARG A 11 2.55 -26.07 11.74
N ARG A 12 3.85 -26.01 12.03
CA ARG A 12 4.50 -24.74 12.40
C ARG A 12 4.56 -23.77 11.23
N GLU A 13 4.92 -24.24 10.04
CA GLU A 13 4.96 -23.41 8.84
C GLU A 13 3.56 -22.89 8.50
N GLU A 14 2.53 -23.73 8.60
CA GLU A 14 1.14 -23.32 8.43
C GLU A 14 0.76 -22.19 9.40
N ALA A 15 1.05 -22.36 10.69
CA ALA A 15 0.75 -21.34 11.68
C ALA A 15 1.51 -20.02 11.42
N ASP A 16 2.78 -20.09 11.04
CA ASP A 16 3.60 -18.91 10.75
C ASP A 16 3.05 -18.11 9.55
N VAL A 17 2.75 -18.82 8.46
CA VAL A 17 2.19 -18.22 7.24
C VAL A 17 0.83 -17.58 7.50
N ARG A 18 -0.03 -18.25 8.28
CA ARG A 18 -1.35 -17.70 8.65
C ARG A 18 -1.20 -16.44 9.49
N ASN A 19 -0.36 -16.45 10.51
CA ASN A 19 -0.12 -15.29 11.36
C ASN A 19 0.44 -14.09 10.58
N GLN A 20 1.34 -14.35 9.61
CA GLN A 20 1.87 -13.31 8.72
C GLN A 20 0.77 -12.72 7.84
N ALA A 21 -0.07 -13.55 7.24
CA ALA A 21 -1.18 -13.11 6.41
C ALA A 21 -2.21 -12.29 7.19
N GLU A 22 -2.58 -12.75 8.40
CA GLU A 22 -3.50 -12.03 9.29
C GLU A 22 -2.94 -10.66 9.68
N SER A 23 -1.65 -10.61 10.01
CA SER A 23 -0.97 -9.35 10.35
C SER A 23 -0.96 -8.38 9.18
N LEU A 24 -0.65 -8.87 7.97
CA LEU A 24 -0.64 -8.07 6.75
C LEU A 24 -2.04 -7.53 6.42
N VAL A 25 -3.06 -8.39 6.45
CA VAL A 25 -4.47 -8.02 6.26
C VAL A 25 -4.86 -6.90 7.21
N TYR A 26 -4.60 -7.06 8.51
CA TYR A 26 -4.97 -6.08 9.52
C TYR A 26 -4.29 -4.72 9.29
N GLN A 27 -2.99 -4.74 9.00
CA GLN A 27 -2.22 -3.52 8.74
C GLN A 27 -2.73 -2.79 7.50
N THR A 28 -2.98 -3.51 6.41
CA THR A 28 -3.48 -2.91 5.17
C THR A 28 -4.92 -2.41 5.31
N GLU A 29 -5.81 -3.16 5.99
CA GLU A 29 -7.17 -2.71 6.30
C GLU A 29 -7.16 -1.39 7.08
N LYS A 30 -6.32 -1.30 8.11
CA LYS A 30 -6.15 -0.08 8.89
C LYS A 30 -5.69 1.07 8.01
N PHE A 31 -4.72 0.83 7.14
CA PHE A 31 -4.17 1.85 6.26
C PHE A 31 -5.19 2.37 5.25
N VAL A 32 -5.95 1.47 4.60
CA VAL A 32 -7.05 1.84 3.70
C VAL A 32 -8.11 2.66 4.43
N LYS A 33 -8.47 2.26 5.65
CA LYS A 33 -9.42 3.00 6.50
C LYS A 33 -8.91 4.40 6.81
N GLU A 34 -7.63 4.54 7.18
CA GLU A 34 -6.99 5.83 7.45
C GLU A 34 -6.96 6.76 6.23
N GLN A 35 -6.88 6.21 5.01
CA GLN A 35 -6.98 7.01 3.79
C GLN A 35 -8.41 7.48 3.50
N ARG A 36 -9.42 6.64 3.78
CA ARG A 36 -10.83 6.98 3.59
C ARG A 36 -11.39 7.90 4.66
N GLU A 37 -10.87 7.81 5.88
CA GLU A 37 -11.23 8.72 6.96
C GLU A 37 -10.59 10.09 6.68
N PRO A 38 -11.39 11.13 6.35
CA PRO A 38 -10.84 12.45 6.14
C PRO A 38 -10.18 12.90 7.45
N LYS A 39 -8.87 13.16 7.43
CA LYS A 39 -8.22 13.82 8.56
C LYS A 39 -8.90 15.16 8.75
N GLU A 40 -9.24 15.52 9.98
CA GLU A 40 -9.81 16.84 10.25
C GLU A 40 -8.90 17.92 9.67
N GLY A 41 -9.44 18.71 8.73
CA GLY A 41 -8.70 19.75 8.02
C GLY A 41 -8.02 19.32 6.71
N ALA A 42 -8.05 18.05 6.31
CA ALA A 42 -7.57 17.58 5.00
C ALA A 42 -8.73 17.52 3.99
N GLY A 43 -8.49 17.98 2.75
CA GLY A 43 -9.48 18.16 1.68
C GLY A 43 -10.04 16.89 1.04
N GLY A 44 -10.02 15.75 1.73
CA GLY A 44 -10.45 14.45 1.23
C GLY A 44 -9.36 13.37 1.29
N PRO A 45 -9.65 12.16 0.79
CA PRO A 45 -8.66 11.09 0.71
C PRO A 45 -7.50 11.50 -0.22
N ALA A 46 -6.26 11.26 0.23
CA ALA A 46 -5.05 11.57 -0.56
C ALA A 46 -4.95 10.72 -1.85
N VAL A 47 -5.67 9.60 -1.89
CA VAL A 47 -5.63 8.61 -2.97
C VAL A 47 -7.01 8.31 -3.52
N SER A 48 -7.04 7.93 -4.80
CA SER A 48 -8.29 7.61 -5.52
C SER A 48 -8.98 6.37 -4.93
N GLU A 49 -10.32 6.40 -4.92
CA GLU A 49 -11.14 5.28 -4.45
C GLU A 49 -10.94 3.99 -5.28
N ASP A 50 -10.54 4.11 -6.56
CA ASP A 50 -10.19 2.95 -7.39
C ASP A 50 -8.99 2.17 -6.82
N THR A 51 -7.93 2.88 -6.42
CA THR A 51 -6.75 2.29 -5.78
C THR A 51 -7.12 1.64 -4.45
N LEU A 52 -7.90 2.33 -3.61
CA LEU A 52 -8.37 1.80 -2.33
C LEU A 52 -9.24 0.55 -2.52
N SER A 53 -10.10 0.53 -3.55
CA SER A 53 -10.97 -0.61 -3.87
C SER A 53 -10.20 -1.83 -4.35
N LYS A 54 -9.10 -1.65 -5.11
CA LYS A 54 -8.20 -2.75 -5.51
C LYS A 54 -7.56 -3.42 -4.31
N VAL A 55 -7.11 -2.61 -3.36
CA VAL A 55 -6.51 -3.09 -2.10
C VAL A 55 -7.55 -3.81 -1.24
N ASP A 56 -8.77 -3.30 -1.11
CA ASP A 56 -9.89 -3.99 -0.43
C ASP A 56 -10.21 -5.35 -1.04
N ALA A 57 -10.18 -5.45 -2.37
CA ALA A 57 -10.39 -6.71 -3.05
C ALA A 57 -9.28 -7.71 -2.70
N ALA A 58 -8.02 -7.28 -2.68
CA ALA A 58 -6.89 -8.13 -2.28
C ALA A 58 -6.97 -8.55 -0.80
N ILE A 59 -7.36 -7.63 0.10
CA ILE A 59 -7.65 -7.91 1.51
C ILE A 59 -8.71 -9.01 1.62
N THR A 60 -9.81 -8.86 0.88
CA THR A 60 -10.92 -9.83 0.90
C THR A 60 -10.46 -11.20 0.43
N GLN A 61 -9.65 -11.26 -0.64
CA GLN A 61 -9.08 -12.51 -1.13
C GLN A 61 -8.14 -13.18 -0.11
N ALA A 62 -7.30 -12.40 0.57
CA ALA A 62 -6.44 -12.91 1.64
C ALA A 62 -7.25 -13.45 2.81
N LYS A 63 -8.32 -12.77 3.22
CA LYS A 63 -9.24 -13.25 4.27
C LYS A 63 -9.94 -14.54 3.87
N GLN A 64 -10.42 -14.64 2.63
CA GLN A 64 -11.03 -15.86 2.11
C GLN A 64 -10.04 -17.03 2.06
N ALA A 65 -8.79 -16.78 1.65
CA ALA A 65 -7.76 -17.81 1.67
C ALA A 65 -7.47 -18.29 3.11
N LEU A 66 -7.49 -17.38 4.08
CA LEU A 66 -7.30 -17.68 5.50
C LEU A 66 -8.46 -18.49 6.12
N GLU A 67 -9.66 -18.48 5.54
CA GLU A 67 -10.75 -19.37 5.97
C GLU A 67 -10.48 -20.84 5.63
N GLY A 68 -9.61 -21.10 4.65
CA GLY A 68 -9.18 -22.44 4.24
C GLY A 68 -7.90 -22.91 4.94
N THR A 69 -7.35 -24.04 4.48
CA THR A 69 -6.08 -24.63 4.96
C THR A 69 -5.03 -24.77 3.85
N ASP A 70 -5.24 -24.13 2.70
CA ASP A 70 -4.31 -24.18 1.58
C ASP A 70 -3.21 -23.11 1.75
N ILE A 71 -2.04 -23.56 2.19
CA ILE A 71 -0.87 -22.69 2.41
C ILE A 71 -0.40 -22.01 1.13
N ALA A 72 -0.51 -22.68 -0.03
CA ALA A 72 -0.12 -22.08 -1.30
C ALA A 72 -1.09 -20.95 -1.67
N ALA A 73 -2.39 -21.15 -1.45
CA ALA A 73 -3.39 -20.11 -1.67
C ALA A 73 -3.18 -18.91 -0.73
N ILE A 74 -2.86 -19.14 0.54
CA ILE A 74 -2.58 -18.07 1.51
C ILE A 74 -1.33 -17.27 1.09
N LYS A 75 -0.24 -17.97 0.71
CA LYS A 75 0.99 -17.31 0.23
C LYS A 75 0.73 -16.45 -1.01
N ALA A 76 0.04 -16.99 -2.01
CA ALA A 76 -0.30 -16.24 -3.22
C ALA A 76 -1.19 -15.01 -2.93
N ALA A 77 -2.14 -15.13 -2.00
CA ALA A 77 -2.98 -14.01 -1.59
C ALA A 77 -2.19 -12.95 -0.80
N MET A 78 -1.22 -13.36 0.03
CA MET A 78 -0.30 -12.42 0.69
C MET A 78 0.58 -11.68 -0.31
N GLU A 79 1.15 -12.36 -1.31
CA GLU A 79 1.97 -11.72 -2.34
C GLU A 79 1.15 -10.65 -3.07
N LYS A 80 -0.06 -11.01 -3.51
CA LYS A 80 -0.97 -10.06 -4.16
C LYS A 80 -1.33 -8.88 -3.24
N LEU A 81 -1.66 -9.13 -1.98
CA LEU A 81 -1.95 -8.07 -1.01
C LEU A 81 -0.73 -7.16 -0.81
N GLY A 82 0.48 -7.72 -0.79
CA GLY A 82 1.73 -6.98 -0.71
C GLY A 82 1.95 -6.04 -1.91
N GLU A 83 1.74 -6.54 -3.12
CA GLU A 83 1.85 -5.75 -4.36
C GLU A 83 0.87 -4.56 -4.37
N GLU A 84 -0.41 -4.81 -4.06
CA GLU A 84 -1.43 -3.75 -4.02
C GLU A 84 -1.16 -2.76 -2.87
N SER A 85 -0.65 -3.24 -1.72
CA SER A 85 -0.26 -2.37 -0.59
C SER A 85 0.91 -1.46 -0.94
N GLN A 86 1.88 -1.96 -1.72
CA GLN A 86 3.00 -1.15 -2.23
C GLN A 86 2.50 -0.07 -3.20
N ALA A 87 1.62 -0.42 -4.14
CA ALA A 87 1.02 0.53 -5.06
C ALA A 87 0.24 1.64 -4.33
N LEU A 88 -0.50 1.28 -3.27
CA LEU A 88 -1.17 2.24 -2.40
C LEU A 88 -0.17 3.16 -1.69
N GLY A 89 0.91 2.61 -1.13
CA GLY A 89 1.96 3.39 -0.49
C GLY A 89 2.62 4.40 -1.43
N GLN A 90 2.89 3.99 -2.67
CA GLN A 90 3.41 4.89 -3.71
C GLN A 90 2.43 6.01 -4.03
N ALA A 91 1.16 5.69 -4.27
CA ALA A 91 0.14 6.68 -4.59
C ALA A 91 -0.06 7.70 -3.46
N ILE A 92 0.07 7.29 -2.20
CA ILE A 92 0.03 8.20 -1.05
C ILE A 92 1.26 9.09 -1.01
N TYR A 93 2.45 8.54 -1.25
CA TYR A 93 3.67 9.34 -1.31
C TYR A 93 3.58 10.42 -2.40
N GLU A 94 3.13 10.05 -3.59
CA GLU A 94 2.88 10.98 -4.71
C GLU A 94 1.87 12.06 -4.33
N ALA A 95 0.76 11.70 -3.67
CA ALA A 95 -0.23 12.66 -3.21
C ALA A 95 0.33 13.63 -2.16
N THR A 96 1.15 13.15 -1.22
CA THR A 96 1.79 14.02 -0.21
C THR A 96 2.86 14.93 -0.81
N GLN A 97 3.56 14.51 -1.85
CA GLN A 97 4.50 15.35 -2.62
C GLN A 97 3.75 16.45 -3.39
N ALA A 98 2.62 16.11 -4.03
CA ALA A 98 1.79 17.07 -4.73
C ALA A 98 1.24 18.16 -3.79
N GLU A 99 0.88 17.80 -2.55
CA GLU A 99 0.41 18.76 -1.53
C GLU A 99 1.55 19.66 -1.00
N GLN A 100 2.80 19.19 -1.02
CA GLN A 100 3.99 19.99 -0.68
C GLN A 100 4.53 20.84 -1.85
N GLY A 101 4.00 20.65 -3.07
CA GLY A 101 4.33 21.45 -4.26
C GLY A 101 3.66 22.84 -4.31
N ALA A 102 2.81 23.19 -3.33
CA ALA A 102 2.30 24.54 -3.18
C ALA A 102 3.39 25.47 -2.61
N PRO A 103 3.68 26.65 -3.22
CA PRO A 103 4.69 27.55 -2.69
C PRO A 103 4.14 28.23 -1.42
N GLY A 104 4.43 27.66 -0.26
CA GLY A 104 4.09 28.27 1.00
C GLY A 104 4.20 27.33 2.21
N GLY A 105 5.40 27.19 2.76
CA GLY A 105 5.54 26.66 4.12
C GLY A 105 6.90 26.03 4.41
N ALA A 106 7.84 26.83 4.91
CA ALA A 106 9.13 26.35 5.36
C ALA A 106 9.05 25.47 6.62
N ALA A 107 9.77 24.35 6.53
CA ALA A 107 10.63 23.71 7.54
C ALA A 107 10.02 22.98 8.76
N ALA A 108 10.26 21.65 8.78
CA ALA A 108 11.04 20.93 9.80
C ALA A 108 11.18 19.46 9.36
N GLY A 109 12.31 18.79 9.21
CA GLY A 109 13.73 19.10 9.38
C GLY A 109 14.52 17.78 9.44
N GLY A 110 15.63 17.65 8.69
CA GLY A 110 16.74 16.76 9.04
C GLY A 110 17.28 15.75 7.98
N ALA A 111 18.23 16.23 7.15
CA ALA A 111 19.47 15.59 6.65
C ALA A 111 19.38 14.26 5.85
N ALA A 112 20.08 14.03 4.72
CA ALA A 112 21.11 14.74 3.97
C ALA A 112 21.28 14.03 2.61
N GLY A 113 21.75 14.74 1.57
CA GLY A 113 22.29 14.13 0.35
C GLY A 113 21.83 14.82 -0.92
N SER A 114 22.79 15.37 -1.64
CA SER A 114 22.71 16.19 -2.84
C SER A 114 21.87 15.67 -4.00
N ASP A 115 21.36 16.66 -4.73
CA ASP A 115 21.19 16.81 -6.18
C ASP A 115 20.68 15.65 -7.05
N ASP A 116 19.76 16.05 -7.91
CA ASP A 116 19.36 15.44 -9.19
C ASP A 116 18.30 14.34 -9.11
N ASP A 117 17.04 14.76 -9.24
CA ASP A 117 16.15 14.17 -10.23
C ASP A 117 15.04 15.17 -10.56
N VAL A 118 15.34 15.94 -11.61
CA VAL A 118 14.36 16.66 -12.42
C VAL A 118 13.36 15.62 -12.92
N VAL A 119 12.09 15.73 -12.53
CA VAL A 119 11.02 15.11 -13.31
C VAL A 119 10.26 16.23 -14.00
N ASP A 120 10.62 16.33 -15.27
CA ASP A 120 9.98 17.01 -16.38
C ASP A 120 8.47 16.68 -16.41
N ALA A 121 7.67 17.49 -15.73
CA ALA A 121 6.25 17.59 -16.05
C ALA A 121 6.15 18.67 -17.13
N GLU A 122 6.19 18.20 -18.37
CA GLU A 122 5.96 18.95 -19.60
C GLU A 122 5.02 20.14 -19.36
N VAL A 123 5.58 21.35 -19.48
CA VAL A 123 4.78 22.55 -19.71
C VAL A 123 3.99 22.27 -20.98
N VAL A 124 2.71 21.93 -20.82
CA VAL A 124 1.75 22.00 -21.92
C VAL A 124 1.63 23.48 -22.26
N GLU A 125 2.50 23.91 -23.16
CA GLU A 125 2.40 25.16 -23.89
C GLU A 125 1.16 25.03 -24.78
N ASP A 126 -0.01 25.33 -24.19
CA ASP A 126 -1.25 25.47 -24.93
C ASP A 126 -1.15 26.76 -25.75
N ASP A 127 -0.67 26.57 -26.97
CA ASP A 127 -0.82 27.45 -28.12
C ASP A 127 -2.26 27.99 -28.18
N GLN A 128 -2.45 29.27 -27.84
CA GLN A 128 -3.56 30.04 -28.37
C GLN A 128 -3.10 31.42 -28.82
N GLU A 129 -2.72 31.46 -30.10
CA GLU A 129 -2.98 32.58 -30.98
C GLU A 129 -4.32 33.24 -30.66
N ARG A 130 -4.33 34.50 -30.19
CA ARG A 130 -5.41 35.45 -30.45
C ARG A 130 -4.92 36.90 -30.49
N LYS A 131 -4.62 37.32 -31.71
CA LYS A 131 -5.01 38.58 -32.37
C LYS A 131 -4.48 39.92 -31.85
#